data_AF-A0A7S2C3E8-F1
#
_entry.id   AF-A0A7S2C3E8-F1
#
_cell.length_a   1.000
_cell.length_b   1.000
_cell.length_c   1.000
_cell.angle_alpha   90.00
_cell.angle_beta   90.00
_cell.angle_gamma   90.00
#
_symmetry.space_group_name_H-M   'P 1'
#
loop_
_entity.id
_entity.type
_entity.pdbx_description
1 polymer ?
#
loop_
_entity_poly.entity_id
_entity_poly.type
_entity_poly.pdbx_seq_one_letter_code
_entity_poly.pdbx_strand_id
1 'polypeptide(L)'
;ASYRPNGKRGKIVDIADDKYVVETFDAVRVSASATNLKAFAPEKPEEGGFDLAWPAEGEEAEATFCASAVEKLMTDGFVVVQTSVSEETREKAMKEAAEMKYKRMRSEFEAAYLGRQFKCKTAWLDMLAEAKDEVETGLDFLDLHLSSFTRFMLPLAPCAMNFVPYSRTNAMVRMPYANGAEEMQYQAEDVNDDDIDDGLVDSHIQFIRRRQLCMIYVVATGGGELTLIPKDSGRDNKVLEVAKGRLIIFQTSKMSYIYNPFDSADLVLQSWVLTEPDSLKFVSLAGDQESKDEAMGITVGPTTPLGNRSNVFGIGLGLPGGSNQTDLAYWASVACGTDGSVKTPYSRFDMDLYCRNADEWFPGTSYTHHGGFVCEDIYQLDNKLFGISEDEAYIMAPAHRVLLEKGYESLYKSGLRQGPDLRGRKCGVF
;
A
#
# COMPACT_ATOMS: atom_id res chain seq x y z
N ALA A 1 11.42 -42.65 -9.28
CA ALA A 1 11.54 -43.02 -7.85
C ALA A 1 10.16 -43.35 -7.30
N SER A 2 10.02 -44.34 -6.42
CA SER A 2 8.72 -44.66 -5.79
C SER A 2 8.34 -43.56 -4.79
N TYR A 3 7.59 -42.56 -5.24
CA TYR A 3 7.03 -41.53 -4.37
C TYR A 3 6.08 -42.18 -3.35
N ARG A 4 6.28 -41.94 -2.04
CA ARG A 4 5.43 -42.46 -0.97
C ARG A 4 4.50 -41.34 -0.47
N PRO A 5 3.24 -41.25 -0.93
CA PRO A 5 2.34 -40.14 -0.62
C PRO A 5 1.70 -40.21 0.78
N ASN A 6 1.96 -41.25 1.58
CA ASN A 6 1.31 -41.43 2.88
C ASN A 6 1.58 -40.24 3.81
N GLY A 7 0.50 -39.58 4.26
CA GLY A 7 0.55 -38.41 5.13
C GLY A 7 0.77 -37.07 4.42
N LYS A 8 0.93 -37.07 3.09
CA LYS A 8 1.02 -35.83 2.30
C LYS A 8 -0.36 -35.18 2.15
N ARG A 9 -0.36 -33.85 2.04
CA ARG A 9 -1.55 -33.01 1.90
C ARG A 9 -1.60 -32.42 0.49
N GLY A 10 -2.79 -32.18 -0.02
CA GLY A 10 -3.01 -31.70 -1.37
C GLY A 10 -4.46 -31.32 -1.63
N LYS A 11 -4.72 -30.90 -2.85
CA LYS A 11 -6.05 -30.58 -3.36
C LYS A 11 -6.50 -31.63 -4.37
N ILE A 12 -7.81 -31.87 -4.45
CA ILE A 12 -8.39 -32.64 -5.54
C ILE A 12 -8.42 -31.73 -6.78
N VAL A 13 -7.90 -32.23 -7.90
CA VAL A 13 -7.87 -31.48 -9.18
C VAL A 13 -8.78 -32.09 -10.23
N ASP A 14 -9.07 -33.38 -10.15
CA ASP A 14 -9.92 -34.08 -11.11
C ASP A 14 -10.48 -35.38 -10.52
N ILE A 15 -11.51 -35.95 -11.15
CA ILE A 15 -12.11 -37.25 -10.82
C ILE A 15 -12.18 -38.08 -12.10
N ALA A 16 -11.41 -39.17 -12.15
CA ALA A 16 -11.33 -40.07 -13.30
C ALA A 16 -11.47 -41.54 -12.85
N ASP A 17 -12.33 -42.31 -13.54
CA ASP A 17 -12.52 -43.75 -13.32
C ASP A 17 -12.70 -44.16 -11.84
N ASP A 18 -13.62 -43.48 -11.13
CA ASP A 18 -13.91 -43.67 -9.69
C ASP A 18 -12.70 -43.42 -8.75
N LYS A 19 -11.67 -42.74 -9.24
CA LYS A 19 -10.51 -42.29 -8.46
C LYS A 19 -10.38 -40.78 -8.50
N TYR A 20 -9.91 -40.23 -7.40
CA TYR A 20 -9.59 -38.81 -7.29
C TYR A 20 -8.14 -38.59 -7.73
N VAL A 21 -7.93 -37.61 -8.59
CA VAL A 21 -6.60 -37.09 -8.91
C VAL A 21 -6.30 -35.99 -7.89
N VAL A 22 -5.30 -36.24 -7.04
CA VAL A 22 -4.88 -35.32 -5.99
C VAL A 22 -3.53 -34.74 -6.35
N GLU A 23 -3.44 -33.41 -6.35
CA GLU A 23 -2.18 -32.69 -6.46
C GLU A 23 -1.71 -32.30 -5.06
N THR A 24 -0.57 -32.85 -4.65
CA THR A 24 0.07 -32.49 -3.39
C THR A 24 0.63 -31.07 -3.43
N PHE A 25 0.82 -30.43 -2.27
CA PHE A 25 1.43 -29.09 -2.22
C PHE A 25 2.91 -29.05 -2.66
N ASP A 26 3.52 -30.22 -2.82
CA ASP A 26 4.84 -30.41 -3.46
C ASP A 26 4.72 -30.56 -5.00
N ALA A 27 3.56 -30.26 -5.57
CA ALA A 27 3.22 -30.36 -7.00
C ALA A 27 3.34 -31.79 -7.60
N VAL A 28 3.16 -32.83 -6.78
CA VAL A 28 3.08 -34.22 -7.26
C VAL A 28 1.63 -34.63 -7.41
N ARG A 29 1.25 -35.11 -8.61
CA ARG A 29 -0.08 -35.65 -8.90
C ARG A 29 -0.14 -37.16 -8.64
N VAL A 30 -1.16 -37.59 -7.89
CA VAL A 30 -1.37 -39.00 -7.51
C VAL A 30 -2.84 -39.35 -7.71
N SER A 31 -3.12 -40.52 -8.26
CA SER A 31 -4.47 -41.08 -8.31
C SER A 31 -4.73 -41.96 -7.09
N ALA A 32 -5.79 -41.66 -6.35
CA ALA A 32 -6.16 -42.39 -5.13
C ALA A 32 -7.67 -42.67 -5.08
N SER A 33 -8.05 -43.84 -4.57
CA SER A 33 -9.46 -44.14 -4.26
C SER A 33 -9.93 -43.33 -3.06
N ALA A 34 -11.24 -43.11 -2.96
CA ALA A 34 -11.85 -42.37 -1.84
C ALA A 34 -11.44 -42.94 -0.46
N THR A 35 -11.28 -44.27 -0.37
CA THR A 35 -10.87 -44.97 0.87
C THR A 35 -9.48 -44.59 1.36
N ASN A 36 -8.63 -44.07 0.48
CA ASN A 36 -7.25 -43.69 0.80
C ASN A 36 -7.11 -42.18 1.04
N LEU A 37 -8.21 -41.45 1.01
CA LEU A 37 -8.25 -40.01 1.22
C LEU A 37 -8.98 -39.67 2.53
N LYS A 38 -8.50 -38.62 3.20
CA LYS A 38 -9.14 -38.06 4.38
C LYS A 38 -9.24 -36.56 4.19
N ALA A 39 -10.43 -36.01 4.45
CA ALA A 39 -10.63 -34.57 4.46
C ALA A 39 -9.64 -33.91 5.42
N PHE A 40 -9.00 -32.84 4.94
CA PHE A 40 -8.03 -32.07 5.70
C PHE A 40 -8.58 -30.67 5.91
N ALA A 41 -8.81 -30.30 7.16
CA ALA A 41 -9.07 -28.92 7.55
C ALA A 41 -7.72 -28.31 7.98
N PRO A 42 -7.21 -27.28 7.28
CA PRO A 42 -6.01 -26.59 7.72
C PRO A 42 -6.25 -25.89 9.05
N GLU A 43 -5.19 -25.81 9.86
CA GLU A 43 -5.16 -24.92 11.03
C GLU A 43 -5.27 -23.46 10.57
N LYS A 44 -5.48 -22.55 11.52
CA LYS A 44 -5.54 -21.13 11.19
C LYS A 44 -4.17 -20.60 10.76
N PRO A 45 -4.12 -19.53 9.96
CA PRO A 45 -2.87 -18.87 9.61
C PRO A 45 -1.97 -18.50 10.81
N GLU A 46 -2.56 -18.07 11.91
CA GLU A 46 -1.84 -17.71 13.13
C GLU A 46 -1.23 -18.92 13.87
N GLU A 47 -1.64 -20.14 13.51
CA GLU A 47 -1.14 -21.41 14.07
C GLU A 47 -0.26 -22.17 13.05
N GLY A 48 0.14 -21.52 11.95
CA GLY A 48 0.95 -22.11 10.89
C GLY A 48 0.16 -22.82 9.78
N GLY A 49 -1.16 -22.86 9.88
CA GLY A 49 -2.05 -23.33 8.82
C GLY A 49 -2.37 -22.24 7.78
N PHE A 50 -3.40 -22.41 6.95
CA PHE A 50 -3.75 -21.50 5.84
C PHE A 50 -5.26 -21.41 5.64
N ASP A 51 -5.75 -20.34 5.01
CA ASP A 51 -7.18 -20.18 4.75
C ASP A 51 -7.65 -20.99 3.54
N LEU A 52 -6.91 -20.90 2.42
CA LEU A 52 -7.34 -21.45 1.13
C LEU A 52 -6.21 -22.25 0.47
N ALA A 53 -6.55 -23.31 -0.24
CA ALA A 53 -5.64 -23.93 -1.21
C ALA A 53 -5.82 -23.25 -2.58
N TRP A 54 -4.73 -23.10 -3.32
CA TRP A 54 -4.75 -22.60 -4.69
C TRP A 54 -5.72 -23.44 -5.55
N PRO A 55 -6.56 -22.82 -6.40
CA PRO A 55 -7.62 -23.55 -7.10
C PRO A 55 -7.06 -24.59 -8.06
N ALA A 56 -7.86 -25.61 -8.37
CA ALA A 56 -7.63 -26.45 -9.54
C ALA A 56 -7.91 -25.63 -10.81
N GLU A 57 -7.36 -26.05 -11.95
CA GLU A 57 -7.67 -25.43 -13.23
C GLU A 57 -9.16 -25.65 -13.57
N GLY A 58 -9.88 -24.58 -13.90
CA GLY A 58 -11.29 -24.65 -14.25
C GLY A 58 -12.10 -23.48 -13.71
N GLU A 59 -13.04 -23.00 -14.51
CA GLU A 59 -13.80 -21.76 -14.24
C GLU A 59 -14.57 -21.82 -12.89
N GLU A 60 -15.18 -22.96 -12.55
CA GLU A 60 -15.94 -23.13 -11.31
C GLU A 60 -15.04 -23.11 -10.06
N ALA A 61 -13.88 -23.78 -10.12
CA ALA A 61 -12.91 -23.82 -9.03
C ALA A 61 -12.27 -22.44 -8.82
N GLU A 62 -11.91 -21.75 -9.91
CA GLU A 62 -11.38 -20.39 -9.89
C GLU A 62 -12.40 -19.39 -9.31
N ALA A 63 -13.67 -19.47 -9.72
CA ALA A 63 -14.74 -18.61 -9.22
C ALA A 63 -15.00 -18.82 -7.72
N THR A 64 -15.04 -20.09 -7.27
CA THR A 64 -15.24 -20.44 -5.85
C THR A 64 -14.07 -19.96 -4.98
N PHE A 65 -12.85 -20.15 -5.48
CA PHE A 65 -11.65 -19.63 -4.83
C PHE A 65 -11.67 -18.11 -4.73
N CYS A 66 -12.03 -17.42 -5.81
CA CYS A 66 -12.14 -15.96 -5.83
C CYS A 66 -13.15 -15.45 -4.80
N ALA A 67 -14.36 -16.00 -4.78
CA ALA A 67 -15.39 -15.62 -3.82
C ALA A 67 -14.90 -15.78 -2.36
N SER A 68 -14.26 -16.90 -2.05
CA SER A 68 -13.72 -17.18 -0.72
C SER A 68 -12.55 -16.25 -0.35
N ALA A 69 -11.67 -15.94 -1.31
CA ALA A 69 -10.55 -15.03 -1.10
C ALA A 69 -11.01 -13.58 -0.87
N VAL A 70 -11.99 -13.12 -1.66
CA VAL A 70 -12.62 -11.79 -1.49
C VAL A 70 -13.29 -11.68 -0.13
N GLU A 71 -14.06 -12.69 0.28
CA GLU A 71 -14.75 -12.71 1.57
C GLU A 71 -13.76 -12.56 2.74
N LYS A 72 -12.66 -13.32 2.69
CA LYS A 72 -11.56 -13.25 3.67
C LYS A 72 -10.88 -11.89 3.69
N LEU A 73 -10.53 -11.36 2.51
CA LEU A 73 -9.95 -10.02 2.40
C LEU A 73 -10.87 -8.94 2.96
N MET A 74 -12.19 -9.07 2.78
CA MET A 74 -13.15 -8.10 3.30
C MET A 74 -13.32 -8.18 4.82
N THR A 75 -13.41 -9.40 5.36
CA THR A 75 -13.67 -9.67 6.78
C THR A 75 -12.41 -9.47 7.63
N ASP A 76 -11.34 -10.17 7.29
CA ASP A 76 -10.11 -10.24 8.07
C ASP A 76 -9.08 -9.20 7.62
N GLY A 77 -9.20 -8.68 6.39
CA GLY A 77 -8.24 -7.73 5.80
C GLY A 77 -7.06 -8.41 5.10
N PHE A 78 -6.95 -9.73 5.21
CA PHE A 78 -5.92 -10.57 4.61
C PHE A 78 -6.43 -11.98 4.31
N VAL A 79 -5.66 -12.74 3.54
CA VAL A 79 -5.89 -14.17 3.27
C VAL A 79 -4.55 -14.87 3.05
N VAL A 80 -4.40 -16.08 3.57
CA VAL A 80 -3.22 -16.92 3.36
C VAL A 80 -3.58 -18.11 2.47
N VAL A 81 -2.92 -18.19 1.32
CA VAL A 81 -3.18 -19.21 0.30
C VAL A 81 -2.00 -20.19 0.22
N GLN A 82 -2.27 -21.48 0.32
CA GLN A 82 -1.29 -22.54 0.07
C GLN A 82 -1.27 -22.88 -1.43
N THR A 83 -0.12 -22.66 -2.05
CA THR A 83 0.14 -23.03 -3.46
C THR A 83 0.78 -24.41 -3.58
N SER A 84 0.71 -24.99 -4.78
CA SER A 84 1.43 -26.21 -5.16
C SER A 84 2.65 -25.81 -6.00
N VAL A 85 3.86 -26.06 -5.50
CA VAL A 85 5.10 -25.81 -6.26
C VAL A 85 6.08 -26.94 -5.99
N SER A 86 6.73 -27.43 -7.04
CA SER A 86 7.73 -28.49 -6.93
C SER A 86 9.01 -27.98 -6.25
N GLU A 87 9.72 -28.88 -5.57
CA GLU A 87 11.02 -28.56 -4.96
C GLU A 87 12.05 -28.16 -6.03
N GLU A 88 12.01 -28.78 -7.21
CA GLU A 88 12.85 -28.44 -8.36
C GLU A 88 12.63 -26.99 -8.83
N THR A 89 11.37 -26.54 -8.93
CA THR A 89 11.05 -25.15 -9.30
C THR A 89 11.57 -24.15 -8.28
N ARG A 90 11.47 -24.48 -6.98
CA ARG A 90 12.00 -23.62 -5.90
C ARG A 90 13.53 -23.53 -5.97
N GLU A 91 14.21 -24.65 -6.21
CA GLU A 91 15.67 -24.65 -6.36
C GLU A 91 16.14 -23.83 -7.57
N LYS A 92 15.41 -23.89 -8.69
CA LYS A 92 15.69 -23.04 -9.86
C LYS A 92 15.51 -21.56 -9.52
N ALA A 93 14.39 -21.19 -8.90
CA ALA A 93 14.12 -19.82 -8.47
C ALA A 93 15.18 -19.29 -7.49
N MET A 94 15.66 -20.12 -6.58
CA MET A 94 16.75 -19.79 -5.65
C MET A 94 18.07 -19.50 -6.36
N LYS A 95 18.43 -20.31 -7.36
CA LYS A 95 19.66 -20.10 -8.15
C LYS A 95 19.59 -18.79 -8.95
N GLU A 96 18.46 -18.56 -9.61
CA GLU A 96 18.21 -17.34 -10.36
C GLU A 96 18.27 -16.10 -9.46
N ALA A 97 17.59 -16.14 -8.30
CA ALA A 97 17.60 -15.05 -7.34
C ALA A 97 19.02 -14.74 -6.82
N ALA A 98 19.89 -15.75 -6.67
CA ALA A 98 21.27 -15.54 -6.23
C ALA A 98 22.13 -14.78 -7.26
N GLU A 99 21.79 -14.85 -8.54
CA GLU A 99 22.53 -14.20 -9.64
C GLU A 99 22.01 -12.79 -9.97
N MET A 100 20.88 -12.39 -9.38
CA MET A 100 20.28 -11.08 -9.62
C MET A 100 21.12 -9.92 -9.07
N LYS A 101 21.02 -8.77 -9.74
CA LYS A 101 21.63 -7.51 -9.29
C LYS A 101 20.69 -6.82 -8.29
N TYR A 102 21.01 -6.97 -7.02
CA TYR A 102 20.29 -6.29 -5.95
C TYR A 102 20.69 -4.83 -5.82
N LYS A 103 19.71 -3.99 -5.50
CA LYS A 103 19.89 -2.60 -5.10
C LYS A 103 19.07 -2.32 -3.85
N ARG A 104 19.53 -1.35 -3.07
CA ARG A 104 18.71 -0.76 -2.02
C ARG A 104 17.94 0.42 -2.60
N MET A 105 16.69 0.57 -2.21
CA MET A 105 15.90 1.69 -2.68
C MET A 105 16.17 2.95 -1.87
N ARG A 106 15.68 4.10 -2.36
CA ARG A 106 15.78 5.37 -1.65
C ARG A 106 15.13 5.30 -0.27
N SER A 107 15.75 5.94 0.72
CA SER A 107 15.38 5.84 2.14
C SER A 107 13.92 6.25 2.44
N GLU A 108 13.38 7.15 1.62
CA GLU A 108 12.02 7.68 1.66
C GLU A 108 10.99 6.66 1.18
N PHE A 109 11.39 5.75 0.27
CA PHE A 109 10.48 4.81 -0.37
C PHE A 109 10.40 3.47 0.37
N GLU A 110 11.44 3.11 1.14
CA GLU A 110 11.58 1.80 1.79
C GLU A 110 10.34 1.39 2.58
N ALA A 111 9.78 2.29 3.40
CA ALA A 111 8.61 1.98 4.22
C ALA A 111 7.36 1.60 3.38
N ALA A 112 7.22 2.19 2.18
CA ALA A 112 6.10 1.90 1.31
C ALA A 112 6.18 0.47 0.75
N TYR A 113 7.36 0.03 0.30
CA TYR A 113 7.51 -1.28 -0.34
C TYR A 113 7.84 -2.38 0.65
N LEU A 114 8.62 -2.07 1.68
CA LEU A 114 9.21 -3.05 2.60
C LEU A 114 8.45 -3.20 3.92
N GLY A 115 7.43 -2.37 4.15
CA GLY A 115 6.74 -2.34 5.43
C GLY A 115 7.65 -1.77 6.50
N ARG A 116 7.53 -2.30 7.73
CA ARG A 116 8.29 -1.83 8.89
C ARG A 116 9.50 -2.73 9.14
N GLN A 117 10.59 -2.13 9.62
CA GLN A 117 11.81 -2.83 10.06
C GLN A 117 12.40 -3.75 8.98
N PHE A 118 12.70 -3.20 7.82
CA PHE A 118 13.18 -3.94 6.66
C PHE A 118 14.68 -4.28 6.75
N LYS A 119 15.02 -5.56 6.52
CA LYS A 119 16.40 -6.09 6.51
C LYS A 119 16.68 -6.96 5.28
N CYS A 120 16.15 -6.54 4.14
CA CYS A 120 16.26 -7.29 2.90
C CYS A 120 16.79 -6.41 1.77
N LYS A 121 17.64 -7.02 0.94
CA LYS A 121 17.98 -6.48 -0.37
C LYS A 121 16.89 -6.82 -1.38
N THR A 122 16.71 -5.93 -2.36
CA THR A 122 15.64 -6.06 -3.36
C THR A 122 16.14 -6.01 -4.79
N ALA A 123 15.48 -6.77 -5.66
CA ALA A 123 15.65 -6.70 -7.10
C ALA A 123 14.28 -6.79 -7.76
N TRP A 124 14.09 -6.13 -8.90
CA TRP A 124 12.83 -6.22 -9.65
C TRP A 124 13.01 -7.24 -10.76
N LEU A 125 12.01 -8.11 -10.96
CA LEU A 125 11.91 -8.88 -12.19
C LEU A 125 11.57 -7.93 -13.34
N ASP A 126 12.09 -8.23 -14.52
CA ASP A 126 11.61 -7.59 -15.74
C ASP A 126 10.17 -8.05 -16.02
N MET A 127 9.38 -7.22 -16.69
CA MET A 127 8.04 -7.65 -17.11
C MET A 127 8.17 -8.94 -17.92
N LEU A 128 7.29 -9.90 -17.66
CA LEU A 128 6.86 -10.84 -18.69
C LEU A 128 6.28 -9.98 -19.80
N ALA A 129 7.13 -9.48 -20.71
CA ALA A 129 6.69 -8.93 -21.97
C ALA A 129 5.71 -9.95 -22.55
N GLU A 130 4.68 -9.49 -23.23
CA GLU A 130 3.64 -10.30 -23.90
C GLU A 130 4.21 -11.21 -25.02
N ALA A 131 5.46 -11.67 -24.90
CA ALA A 131 6.32 -12.29 -25.90
C ALA A 131 7.32 -13.28 -25.27
N LYS A 132 6.98 -13.99 -24.19
CA LYS A 132 7.64 -15.26 -23.86
C LYS A 132 6.59 -16.37 -23.94
N ASP A 133 6.62 -17.11 -25.05
CA ASP A 133 5.70 -18.22 -25.31
C ASP A 133 5.89 -19.41 -24.33
N GLU A 134 6.94 -19.39 -23.50
CA GLU A 134 7.22 -20.40 -22.47
C GLU A 134 7.65 -19.75 -21.14
N VAL A 135 7.22 -20.34 -20.03
CA VAL A 135 7.76 -20.03 -18.69
C VAL A 135 9.19 -20.57 -18.65
N GLU A 136 10.17 -19.72 -18.90
CA GLU A 136 11.58 -20.12 -19.05
C GLU A 136 12.28 -20.37 -17.69
N THR A 137 11.82 -19.72 -16.61
CA THR A 137 12.54 -19.66 -15.34
C THR A 137 11.68 -20.02 -14.12
N GLY A 138 12.32 -20.38 -13.00
CA GLY A 138 11.64 -20.69 -11.75
C GLY A 138 10.93 -19.47 -11.15
N LEU A 139 11.52 -18.27 -11.26
CA LEU A 139 10.92 -17.02 -10.81
C LEU A 139 9.71 -16.61 -11.68
N ASP A 140 9.78 -16.80 -13.00
CA ASP A 140 8.67 -16.49 -13.92
C ASP A 140 7.43 -17.36 -13.61
N PHE A 141 7.64 -18.64 -13.27
CA PHE A 141 6.54 -19.53 -12.86
C PHE A 141 5.81 -19.01 -11.62
N LEU A 142 6.57 -18.50 -10.65
CA LEU A 142 6.02 -17.98 -9.40
C LEU A 142 5.36 -16.60 -9.60
N ASP A 143 5.90 -15.77 -10.51
CA ASP A 143 5.28 -14.51 -10.91
C ASP A 143 3.96 -14.71 -11.67
N LEU A 144 3.83 -15.82 -12.41
CA LEU A 144 2.58 -16.21 -13.04
C LEU A 144 1.47 -16.42 -12.00
N HIS A 145 1.75 -17.04 -10.85
CA HIS A 145 0.76 -17.17 -9.77
C HIS A 145 0.26 -15.80 -9.28
N LEU A 146 1.15 -14.80 -9.14
CA LEU A 146 0.74 -13.44 -8.75
C LEU A 146 -0.18 -12.80 -9.79
N SER A 147 0.11 -13.04 -11.07
CA SER A 147 -0.69 -12.56 -12.19
C SER A 147 -2.05 -13.28 -12.27
N SER A 148 -2.07 -14.61 -12.10
CA SER A 148 -3.29 -15.41 -12.03
C SER A 148 -4.20 -14.98 -10.89
N PHE A 149 -3.67 -14.73 -9.69
CA PHE A 149 -4.47 -14.22 -8.58
C PHE A 149 -5.15 -12.89 -8.93
N THR A 150 -4.39 -11.97 -9.54
CA THR A 150 -4.92 -10.67 -9.98
C THR A 150 -6.06 -10.86 -11.00
N ARG A 151 -5.92 -11.81 -11.94
CA ARG A 151 -6.96 -12.17 -12.91
C ARG A 151 -8.21 -12.73 -12.24
N PHE A 152 -8.05 -13.65 -11.28
CA PHE A 152 -9.18 -14.25 -10.56
C PHE A 152 -10.04 -13.18 -9.87
N MET A 153 -9.41 -12.12 -9.36
CA MET A 153 -10.09 -11.05 -8.62
C MET A 153 -10.89 -10.08 -9.49
N LEU A 154 -10.59 -9.97 -10.79
CA LEU A 154 -11.22 -8.97 -11.69
C LEU A 154 -12.75 -8.93 -11.64
N PRO A 155 -13.49 -10.07 -11.61
CA PRO A 155 -14.94 -10.04 -11.65
C PRO A 155 -15.60 -9.56 -10.35
N LEU A 156 -14.98 -9.81 -9.18
CA LEU A 156 -15.60 -9.57 -7.87
C LEU A 156 -15.01 -8.38 -7.12
N ALA A 157 -13.77 -7.99 -7.39
CA ALA A 157 -13.13 -6.86 -6.69
C ALA A 157 -13.90 -5.52 -6.84
N PRO A 158 -14.44 -5.13 -8.02
CA PRO A 158 -15.15 -3.86 -8.16
C PRO A 158 -16.39 -3.75 -7.28
N CYS A 159 -17.16 -4.83 -7.15
CA CYS A 159 -18.40 -4.83 -6.38
C CYS A 159 -18.19 -5.09 -4.89
N ALA A 160 -17.20 -5.90 -4.50
CA ALA A 160 -16.97 -6.25 -3.11
C ALA A 160 -15.96 -5.34 -2.40
N MET A 161 -14.88 -4.92 -3.08
CA MET A 161 -13.73 -4.26 -2.48
C MET A 161 -13.63 -2.76 -2.81
N ASN A 162 -14.57 -2.23 -3.60
CA ASN A 162 -14.65 -0.82 -3.99
C ASN A 162 -13.39 -0.29 -4.72
N PHE A 163 -12.74 -1.15 -5.52
CA PHE A 163 -11.70 -0.73 -6.46
C PHE A 163 -11.69 -1.67 -7.68
N VAL A 164 -11.22 -1.16 -8.82
CA VAL A 164 -11.00 -1.96 -10.01
C VAL A 164 -9.52 -2.36 -10.09
N PRO A 165 -9.17 -3.66 -10.09
CA PRO A 165 -7.81 -4.10 -10.41
C PRO A 165 -7.49 -3.68 -11.84
N TYR A 166 -6.55 -2.75 -12.01
CA TYR A 166 -6.19 -2.18 -13.31
C TYR A 166 -4.85 -2.72 -13.81
N SER A 167 -3.84 -2.72 -12.95
CA SER A 167 -2.51 -3.21 -13.28
C SER A 167 -1.85 -3.84 -12.07
N ARG A 168 -0.74 -4.54 -12.28
CA ARG A 168 0.10 -5.09 -11.22
C ARG A 168 1.52 -4.54 -11.37
N THR A 169 2.22 -4.30 -10.27
CA THR A 169 3.68 -4.05 -10.35
C THR A 169 4.40 -5.34 -10.75
N ASN A 170 5.58 -5.24 -11.33
CA ASN A 170 6.49 -6.39 -11.46
C ASN A 170 6.71 -7.03 -10.08
N ALA A 171 7.03 -8.32 -10.04
CA ALA A 171 7.45 -8.92 -8.79
C ALA A 171 8.82 -8.39 -8.39
N MET A 172 8.89 -7.97 -7.14
CA MET A 172 10.10 -7.62 -6.45
C MET A 172 10.60 -8.84 -5.69
N VAL A 173 11.79 -9.29 -6.05
CA VAL A 173 12.53 -10.33 -5.34
C VAL A 173 13.13 -9.72 -4.08
N ARG A 174 12.95 -10.41 -2.95
CA ARG A 174 13.47 -10.01 -1.65
C ARG A 174 14.27 -11.16 -1.06
N MET A 175 15.50 -10.84 -0.66
CA MET A 175 16.35 -11.73 0.10
C MET A 175 16.90 -10.99 1.32
N PRO A 176 17.01 -11.63 2.49
CA PRO A 176 17.65 -11.02 3.64
C PRO A 176 19.14 -10.78 3.39
N TYR A 177 19.72 -9.84 4.13
CA TYR A 177 21.18 -9.71 4.16
C TYR A 177 21.80 -10.92 4.86
N ALA A 178 22.91 -11.44 4.33
CA ALA A 178 23.66 -12.54 4.91
C ALA A 178 24.28 -12.17 6.26
N ASN A 179 24.67 -10.91 6.43
CA ASN A 179 25.21 -10.37 7.67
C ASN A 179 25.17 -8.83 7.66
N GLY A 180 25.47 -8.22 8.81
CA GLY A 180 25.51 -6.76 8.94
C GLY A 180 26.58 -6.07 8.08
N ALA A 181 27.64 -6.78 7.67
CA ALA A 181 28.64 -6.19 6.79
C ALA A 181 28.13 -6.05 5.35
N GLU A 182 27.34 -7.02 4.86
CA GLU A 182 26.62 -6.90 3.59
C GLU A 182 25.58 -5.78 3.68
N GLU A 183 24.81 -5.70 4.77
CA GLU A 183 23.85 -4.61 4.98
C GLU A 183 24.51 -3.22 4.87
N MET A 184 25.73 -3.07 5.42
CA MET A 184 26.49 -1.82 5.33
C MET A 184 27.00 -1.49 3.91
N GLN A 185 27.16 -2.48 3.03
CA GLN A 185 27.51 -2.24 1.62
C GLN A 185 26.34 -1.64 0.84
N TYR A 186 25.12 -1.95 1.27
CA TYR A 186 23.89 -1.41 0.71
C TYR A 186 23.41 -0.24 1.56
N GLN A 187 24.06 0.93 1.44
CA GLN A 187 23.55 2.14 2.08
C GLN A 187 22.35 2.67 1.32
N ALA A 188 21.28 3.02 2.05
CA ALA A 188 20.17 3.75 1.45
C ALA A 188 20.65 5.17 1.17
N GLU A 189 20.56 5.57 -0.08
CA GLU A 189 20.75 6.96 -0.49
C GLU A 189 19.40 7.69 -0.39
N ASP A 190 19.44 8.98 -0.11
CA ASP A 190 18.25 9.84 -0.16
C ASP A 190 17.91 10.16 -1.62
N VAL A 191 16.67 10.58 -1.87
CA VAL A 191 16.23 11.04 -3.20
C VAL A 191 17.08 12.25 -3.62
N ASN A 192 17.61 12.22 -4.84
CA ASN A 192 18.39 13.32 -5.41
C ASN A 192 17.67 13.98 -6.60
N ASP A 193 18.27 15.03 -7.18
CA ASP A 193 17.66 15.78 -8.28
C ASP A 193 17.53 14.95 -9.57
N ASP A 194 18.47 14.03 -9.85
CA ASP A 194 18.40 13.13 -11.01
C ASP A 194 17.19 12.19 -10.90
N ASP A 195 16.90 11.65 -9.70
CA ASP A 195 15.72 10.80 -9.47
C ASP A 195 14.41 11.56 -9.72
N ILE A 196 14.38 12.86 -9.41
CA ILE A 196 13.21 13.72 -9.64
C ILE A 196 13.04 13.94 -11.14
N ASP A 197 14.12 14.31 -11.83
CA ASP A 197 14.10 14.58 -13.26
C ASP A 197 13.78 13.31 -14.07
N ASP A 198 14.18 12.13 -13.58
CA ASP A 198 13.82 10.81 -14.12
C ASP A 198 12.37 10.38 -13.77
N GLY A 199 11.63 11.16 -12.98
CA GLY A 199 10.22 10.90 -12.63
C GLY A 199 10.02 9.80 -11.59
N LEU A 200 11.05 9.43 -10.83
CA LEU A 200 11.00 8.37 -9.82
C LEU A 200 10.06 8.74 -8.66
N VAL A 201 10.10 10.01 -8.22
CA VAL A 201 9.24 10.54 -7.15
C VAL A 201 7.77 10.51 -7.56
N ASP A 202 7.45 10.96 -8.77
CA ASP A 202 6.08 10.92 -9.30
C ASP A 202 5.57 9.49 -9.41
N SER A 203 6.41 8.59 -9.92
CA SER A 203 6.11 7.16 -9.99
C SER A 203 5.84 6.55 -8.62
N HIS A 204 6.60 6.97 -7.60
CA HIS A 204 6.41 6.54 -6.22
C HIS A 204 5.08 7.05 -5.62
N ILE A 205 4.77 8.33 -5.81
CA ILE A 205 3.51 8.94 -5.34
C ILE A 205 2.31 8.23 -5.99
N GLN A 206 2.38 8.01 -7.32
CA GLN A 206 1.36 7.26 -8.05
C GLN A 206 1.23 5.83 -7.53
N PHE A 207 2.32 5.15 -7.23
CA PHE A 207 2.30 3.82 -6.62
C PHE A 207 1.58 3.83 -5.27
N ILE A 208 1.91 4.76 -4.36
CA ILE A 208 1.29 4.85 -3.03
C ILE A 208 -0.23 5.08 -3.13
N ARG A 209 -0.66 5.96 -4.04
CA ARG A 209 -2.08 6.28 -4.25
C ARG A 209 -2.86 5.12 -4.86
N ARG A 210 -2.23 4.39 -5.79
CA ARG A 210 -2.91 3.36 -6.58
C ARG A 210 -2.91 1.97 -5.95
N ARG A 211 -1.94 1.64 -5.08
CA ARG A 211 -1.83 0.28 -4.51
C ARG A 211 -2.99 -0.08 -3.59
N GLN A 212 -3.66 -1.21 -3.88
CA GLN A 212 -4.82 -1.68 -3.12
C GLN A 212 -4.54 -2.99 -2.38
N LEU A 213 -3.84 -3.93 -3.02
CA LEU A 213 -3.44 -5.20 -2.43
C LEU A 213 -1.93 -5.33 -2.46
N CYS A 214 -1.37 -5.93 -1.42
CA CYS A 214 -0.01 -6.42 -1.39
C CYS A 214 -0.02 -7.94 -1.35
N MET A 215 0.78 -8.56 -2.21
CA MET A 215 0.93 -10.00 -2.31
C MET A 215 2.38 -10.36 -1.97
N ILE A 216 2.57 -11.21 -0.97
CA ILE A 216 3.86 -11.72 -0.52
C ILE A 216 3.85 -13.23 -0.73
N TYR A 217 4.66 -13.70 -1.67
CA TYR A 217 4.80 -15.11 -2.00
C TYR A 217 6.11 -15.66 -1.46
N VAL A 218 5.99 -16.56 -0.49
CA VAL A 218 7.09 -17.23 0.20
C VAL A 218 7.56 -18.41 -0.63
N VAL A 219 8.70 -18.24 -1.30
CA VAL A 219 9.26 -19.25 -2.21
C VAL A 219 10.06 -20.29 -1.43
N ALA A 220 11.01 -19.80 -0.64
CA ALA A 220 11.88 -20.61 0.20
C ALA A 220 12.01 -19.94 1.57
N THR A 221 11.98 -20.75 2.62
CA THR A 221 12.20 -20.28 3.99
C THR A 221 12.55 -21.45 4.90
N GLY A 222 13.36 -21.20 5.93
CA GLY A 222 13.51 -22.08 7.09
C GLY A 222 12.42 -21.91 8.17
N GLY A 223 11.58 -20.86 8.05
CA GLY A 223 10.49 -20.51 8.95
C GLY A 223 10.20 -18.99 8.97
N GLY A 224 10.12 -18.41 10.16
CA GLY A 224 10.03 -16.96 10.32
C GLY A 224 8.58 -16.47 10.43
N GLU A 225 8.43 -15.15 10.50
CA GLU A 225 7.18 -14.54 10.90
C GLU A 225 6.85 -13.32 10.04
N LEU A 226 5.59 -13.22 9.63
CA LEU A 226 5.01 -12.02 9.04
C LEU A 226 3.97 -11.48 10.01
N THR A 227 4.25 -10.33 10.61
CA THR A 227 3.28 -9.64 11.47
C THR A 227 2.48 -8.66 10.63
N LEU A 228 1.18 -8.89 10.48
CA LEU A 228 0.24 -7.91 9.94
C LEU A 228 -0.22 -6.99 11.06
N ILE A 229 -0.11 -5.69 10.82
CA ILE A 229 -0.43 -4.63 11.76
C ILE A 229 -1.66 -3.90 11.23
N PRO A 230 -2.84 -4.08 11.84
CA PRO A 230 -4.02 -3.31 11.49
C PRO A 230 -3.74 -1.80 11.61
N LYS A 231 -4.19 -1.05 10.61
CA LYS A 231 -4.14 0.42 10.62
C LYS A 231 -5.23 1.03 11.48
N ASP A 232 -6.24 0.24 11.83
CA ASP A 232 -7.26 0.58 12.81
C ASP A 232 -6.71 0.31 14.22
N SER A 233 -6.66 1.35 15.04
CA SER A 233 -6.06 1.34 16.38
C SER A 233 -6.71 0.37 17.38
N GLY A 234 -7.91 -0.14 17.09
CA GLY A 234 -8.64 -1.06 17.96
C GLY A 234 -8.40 -2.55 17.73
N ARG A 235 -7.57 -2.96 16.76
CA ARG A 235 -7.35 -4.38 16.42
C ARG A 235 -5.95 -4.85 16.78
N ASP A 236 -5.86 -6.07 17.34
CA ASP A 236 -4.60 -6.72 17.66
C ASP A 236 -3.79 -7.08 16.40
N ASN A 237 -2.46 -7.04 16.53
CA ASN A 237 -1.55 -7.52 15.49
C ASN A 237 -1.77 -9.02 15.24
N LYS A 238 -1.65 -9.41 13.97
CA LYS A 238 -1.74 -10.80 13.53
C LYS A 238 -0.36 -11.32 13.16
N VAL A 239 0.17 -12.25 13.95
CA VAL A 239 1.45 -12.91 13.67
C VAL A 239 1.15 -14.16 12.85
N LEU A 240 1.71 -14.23 11.66
CA LEU A 240 1.57 -15.35 10.73
C LEU A 240 2.89 -16.09 10.64
N GLU A 241 2.87 -17.41 10.83
CA GLU A 241 4.04 -18.24 10.56
C GLU A 241 4.27 -18.34 9.06
N VAL A 242 5.49 -18.05 8.64
CA VAL A 242 5.89 -18.04 7.24
C VAL A 242 6.34 -19.44 6.83
N ALA A 243 5.66 -20.01 5.83
CA ALA A 243 5.97 -21.34 5.31
C ALA A 243 6.14 -21.34 3.79
N LYS A 244 6.87 -22.33 3.27
CA LYS A 244 7.13 -22.48 1.84
C LYS A 244 5.83 -22.64 1.05
N GLY A 245 5.71 -21.93 -0.07
CA GLY A 245 4.53 -21.98 -0.93
C GLY A 245 3.33 -21.18 -0.41
N ARG A 246 3.51 -20.35 0.63
CA ARG A 246 2.44 -19.45 1.11
C ARG A 246 2.41 -18.17 0.31
N LEU A 247 1.25 -17.89 -0.26
CA LEU A 247 0.91 -16.61 -0.83
C LEU A 247 0.04 -15.86 0.18
N ILE A 248 0.60 -14.81 0.78
CA ILE A 248 -0.06 -13.97 1.77
C ILE A 248 -0.50 -12.69 1.08
N ILE A 249 -1.79 -12.39 1.13
CA ILE A 249 -2.38 -11.24 0.45
C ILE A 249 -3.12 -10.39 1.48
N PHE A 250 -2.90 -9.08 1.48
CA PHE A 250 -3.60 -8.17 2.39
C PHE A 250 -3.91 -6.82 1.75
N GLN A 251 -4.96 -6.16 2.27
CA GLN A 251 -5.36 -4.83 1.82
C GLN A 251 -4.39 -3.78 2.37
N THR A 252 -3.76 -3.00 1.49
CA THR A 252 -2.79 -1.96 1.85
C THR A 252 -3.45 -0.81 2.62
N SER A 253 -4.75 -0.59 2.44
CA SER A 253 -5.52 0.44 3.17
C SER A 253 -5.81 0.03 4.62
N LYS A 254 -5.93 -1.27 4.90
CA LYS A 254 -6.27 -1.82 6.23
C LYS A 254 -5.07 -2.30 7.03
N MET A 255 -4.01 -2.75 6.38
CA MET A 255 -2.87 -3.39 7.03
C MET A 255 -1.54 -2.71 6.66
N SER A 256 -0.65 -2.64 7.64
CA SER A 256 0.80 -2.55 7.46
C SER A 256 1.41 -3.90 7.86
N TYR A 257 2.72 -4.09 7.71
CA TYR A 257 3.34 -5.35 8.08
C TYR A 257 4.80 -5.20 8.52
N ILE A 258 5.29 -6.19 9.26
CA ILE A 258 6.71 -6.45 9.54
C ILE A 258 7.00 -7.86 9.00
N TYR A 259 8.06 -7.99 8.22
CA TYR A 259 8.55 -9.29 7.75
C TYR A 259 9.87 -9.63 8.44
N ASN A 260 9.86 -10.70 9.23
CA ASN A 260 11.02 -11.22 9.94
C ASN A 260 11.45 -12.53 9.27
N PRO A 261 12.44 -12.48 8.36
CA PRO A 261 12.97 -13.69 7.76
C PRO A 261 13.66 -14.58 8.81
N PHE A 262 13.67 -15.88 8.57
CA PHE A 262 14.30 -16.86 9.43
C PHE A 262 15.81 -16.95 9.19
N ASP A 263 16.22 -17.08 7.93
CA ASP A 263 17.62 -17.18 7.55
C ASP A 263 17.95 -16.35 6.28
N SER A 264 19.23 -16.25 5.95
CA SER A 264 19.71 -15.48 4.80
C SER A 264 19.38 -16.09 3.43
N ALA A 265 18.91 -17.35 3.41
CA ALA A 265 18.48 -18.06 2.22
C ALA A 265 16.96 -17.97 2.00
N ASP A 266 16.22 -17.27 2.86
CA ASP A 266 14.83 -16.96 2.62
C ASP A 266 14.65 -16.19 1.31
N LEU A 267 13.64 -16.58 0.53
CA LEU A 267 13.31 -15.97 -0.75
C LEU A 267 11.81 -15.67 -0.80
N VAL A 268 11.50 -14.40 -1.04
CA VAL A 268 10.14 -13.90 -1.15
C VAL A 268 9.98 -13.09 -2.42
N LEU A 269 8.90 -13.35 -3.15
CA LEU A 269 8.41 -12.46 -4.21
C LEU A 269 7.32 -11.56 -3.65
N GLN A 270 7.37 -10.28 -3.97
CA GLN A 270 6.36 -9.33 -3.56
C GLN A 270 5.85 -8.50 -4.73
N SER A 271 4.54 -8.30 -4.81
CA SER A 271 3.92 -7.51 -5.86
C SER A 271 2.65 -6.83 -5.35
N TRP A 272 2.20 -5.80 -6.04
CA TRP A 272 1.01 -5.03 -5.67
C TRP A 272 0.01 -4.96 -6.82
N VAL A 273 -1.26 -5.10 -6.46
CA VAL A 273 -2.38 -4.81 -7.37
C VAL A 273 -2.70 -3.33 -7.24
N LEU A 274 -2.74 -2.63 -8.38
CA LEU A 274 -2.96 -1.20 -8.49
C LEU A 274 -4.32 -0.94 -9.12
N THR A 275 -5.00 0.10 -8.65
CA THR A 275 -6.21 0.62 -9.31
C THR A 275 -5.85 1.56 -10.46
N GLU A 276 -6.85 2.03 -11.18
CA GLU A 276 -6.69 2.96 -12.30
C GLU A 276 -5.97 4.24 -11.83
N PRO A 277 -5.04 4.81 -12.63
CA PRO A 277 -4.43 6.09 -12.27
C PRO A 277 -5.44 7.23 -12.33
N ASP A 278 -5.32 8.20 -11.43
CA ASP A 278 -6.12 9.44 -11.48
C ASP A 278 -5.89 10.14 -12.84
N SER A 279 -6.96 10.36 -13.60
CA SER A 279 -6.89 10.89 -14.96
C SER A 279 -6.72 12.41 -14.98
N LEU A 280 -5.47 12.83 -14.82
CA LEU A 280 -4.88 14.08 -15.33
C LEU A 280 -3.36 13.94 -15.23
N LYS A 281 -2.70 13.60 -16.34
CA LYS A 281 -1.23 13.53 -16.42
C LYS A 281 -0.70 14.79 -17.07
N PHE A 282 -0.04 15.64 -16.29
CA PHE A 282 0.92 16.59 -16.84
C PHE A 282 2.15 15.77 -17.26
N VAL A 283 2.33 15.58 -18.57
CA VAL A 283 3.29 14.59 -19.10
C VAL A 283 4.73 15.13 -19.09
N SER A 284 4.90 16.39 -19.48
CA SER A 284 6.14 17.17 -19.34
C SER A 284 5.95 18.53 -20.00
N LEU A 285 6.86 19.45 -19.70
CA LEU A 285 7.00 20.73 -20.38
C LEU A 285 8.48 20.89 -20.73
N ALA A 286 8.82 20.85 -22.02
CA ALA A 286 10.19 20.97 -22.51
C ALA A 286 10.45 22.42 -22.96
N GLY A 287 11.57 23.00 -22.50
CA GLY A 287 11.94 24.39 -22.75
C GLY A 287 13.05 24.83 -21.81
N ASP A 288 13.64 26.01 -22.04
CA ASP A 288 14.44 26.68 -21.02
C ASP A 288 13.57 27.08 -19.81
N GLN A 289 14.21 27.44 -18.70
CA GLN A 289 13.51 27.75 -17.45
C GLN A 289 12.50 28.88 -17.61
N GLU A 290 12.84 29.91 -18.40
CA GLU A 290 11.99 31.07 -18.67
C GLU A 290 10.72 30.66 -19.44
N SER A 291 10.87 29.81 -20.46
CA SER A 291 9.76 29.24 -21.23
C SER A 291 8.87 28.32 -20.39
N LYS A 292 9.45 27.55 -19.46
CA LYS A 292 8.70 26.68 -18.53
C LYS A 292 7.90 27.51 -17.53
N ASP A 293 8.51 28.55 -16.97
CA ASP A 293 7.87 29.45 -16.02
C ASP A 293 6.73 30.21 -16.71
N GLU A 294 6.94 30.72 -17.93
CA GLU A 294 5.90 31.38 -18.73
C GLU A 294 4.72 30.45 -19.05
N ALA A 295 4.99 29.21 -19.48
CA ALA A 295 3.93 28.24 -19.79
C ALA A 295 3.21 27.68 -18.54
N MET A 296 3.84 27.75 -17.36
CA MET A 296 3.20 27.50 -16.06
C MET A 296 2.44 28.75 -15.53
N GLY A 297 2.42 29.85 -16.29
CA GLY A 297 1.75 31.11 -15.94
C GLY A 297 2.54 31.96 -14.92
N ILE A 298 3.79 31.60 -14.63
CA ILE A 298 4.68 32.30 -13.70
C ILE A 298 5.43 33.38 -14.49
N THR A 299 4.79 34.53 -14.65
CA THR A 299 5.38 35.69 -15.34
C THR A 299 6.12 36.64 -14.38
N VAL A 300 5.89 36.50 -13.08
CA VAL A 300 6.53 37.30 -12.01
C VAL A 300 6.70 36.41 -10.77
N GLY A 301 7.95 36.22 -10.34
CA GLY A 301 8.27 35.43 -9.15
C GLY A 301 9.79 35.30 -8.95
N PRO A 302 10.25 34.86 -7.77
CA PRO A 302 11.65 34.54 -7.56
C PRO A 302 12.06 33.39 -8.51
N THR A 303 13.26 33.47 -9.10
CA THR A 303 13.80 32.37 -9.90
C THR A 303 13.85 31.10 -9.05
N THR A 304 13.65 29.93 -9.69
CA THR A 304 13.78 28.63 -9.03
C THR A 304 15.05 28.60 -8.17
N PRO A 305 14.93 28.40 -6.84
CA PRO A 305 16.06 28.50 -5.95
C PRO A 305 17.15 27.47 -6.33
N LEU A 306 18.41 27.92 -6.32
CA LEU A 306 19.56 27.04 -6.52
C LEU A 306 19.78 26.19 -5.26
N GLY A 307 19.90 24.87 -5.43
CA GLY A 307 20.13 23.91 -4.34
C GLY A 307 19.19 22.69 -4.43
N ASN A 308 19.29 21.80 -3.44
CA ASN A 308 18.51 20.57 -3.40
C ASN A 308 17.01 20.88 -3.42
N ARG A 309 16.27 20.22 -4.32
CA ARG A 309 14.81 20.37 -4.38
C ARG A 309 14.15 19.70 -3.18
N SER A 310 13.06 20.29 -2.70
CA SER A 310 12.21 19.71 -1.64
C SER A 310 10.91 19.24 -2.25
N ASN A 311 10.56 17.98 -2.01
CA ASN A 311 9.36 17.36 -2.57
C ASN A 311 8.20 17.38 -1.58
N VAL A 312 7.00 17.71 -2.06
CA VAL A 312 5.77 17.69 -1.27
C VAL A 312 5.03 16.38 -1.54
N PHE A 313 5.17 15.42 -0.63
CA PHE A 313 4.55 14.08 -0.77
C PHE A 313 3.08 14.01 -0.33
N GLY A 314 2.62 14.99 0.45
CA GLY A 314 1.27 15.00 1.01
C GLY A 314 0.85 16.41 1.39
N ILE A 315 -0.46 16.66 1.35
CA ILE A 315 -1.06 17.94 1.71
C ILE A 315 -2.34 17.72 2.51
N GLY A 316 -2.45 18.36 3.67
CA GLY A 316 -3.67 18.42 4.48
C GLY A 316 -4.13 19.87 4.54
N LEU A 317 -5.35 20.15 4.05
CA LEU A 317 -5.90 21.51 3.97
C LEU A 317 -7.27 21.57 4.64
N GLY A 318 -7.60 22.75 5.17
CA GLY A 318 -8.94 23.13 5.56
C GLY A 318 -9.17 24.58 5.17
N LEU A 319 -9.94 24.81 4.10
CA LEU A 319 -10.17 26.14 3.54
C LEU A 319 -11.68 26.50 3.55
N PRO A 320 -12.02 27.81 3.47
CA PRO A 320 -13.41 28.27 3.33
C PRO A 320 -14.10 27.73 2.07
N GLY A 321 -15.41 27.95 1.96
CA GLY A 321 -16.18 27.55 0.77
C GLY A 321 -16.48 26.04 0.68
N GLY A 322 -16.46 25.31 1.81
CA GLY A 322 -16.70 23.86 1.85
C GLY A 322 -15.46 23.02 1.48
N SER A 323 -14.29 23.64 1.38
CA SER A 323 -13.03 23.01 0.97
C SER A 323 -12.24 22.41 2.13
N ASN A 324 -12.89 21.66 3.01
CA ASN A 324 -12.27 21.15 4.24
C ASN A 324 -12.37 19.63 4.47
N GLN A 325 -13.23 18.92 3.71
CA GLN A 325 -13.51 17.50 3.92
C GLN A 325 -12.69 16.55 3.04
N THR A 326 -12.50 16.88 1.76
CA THR A 326 -11.79 16.00 0.80
C THR A 326 -10.97 16.82 -0.18
N ASP A 327 -9.95 16.19 -0.78
CA ASP A 327 -9.18 16.83 -1.85
C ASP A 327 -10.07 17.19 -3.04
N LEU A 328 -11.07 16.34 -3.33
CA LEU A 328 -12.05 16.62 -4.37
C LEU A 328 -12.88 17.88 -4.06
N ALA A 329 -13.30 18.09 -2.81
CA ALA A 329 -14.04 19.28 -2.42
C ALA A 329 -13.21 20.55 -2.63
N TYR A 330 -11.92 20.51 -2.25
CA TYR A 330 -10.99 21.60 -2.53
C TYR A 330 -10.82 21.85 -4.03
N TRP A 331 -10.48 20.81 -4.81
CA TRP A 331 -10.26 20.98 -6.24
C TRP A 331 -11.52 21.40 -6.99
N ALA A 332 -12.69 20.92 -6.58
CA ALA A 332 -13.97 21.37 -7.12
C ALA A 332 -14.21 22.85 -6.83
N SER A 333 -13.97 23.31 -5.59
CA SER A 333 -14.09 24.72 -5.22
C SER A 333 -13.17 25.61 -6.05
N VAL A 334 -11.92 25.19 -6.26
CA VAL A 334 -10.96 25.94 -7.08
C VAL A 334 -11.38 25.94 -8.55
N ALA A 335 -11.73 24.78 -9.11
CA ALA A 335 -12.13 24.64 -10.51
C ALA A 335 -13.42 25.42 -10.84
N CYS A 336 -14.34 25.52 -9.88
CA CYS A 336 -15.57 26.29 -10.02
C CYS A 336 -15.39 27.79 -9.73
N GLY A 337 -14.21 28.24 -9.27
CA GLY A 337 -13.98 29.62 -8.85
C GLY A 337 -14.89 30.05 -7.69
N THR A 338 -15.17 29.16 -6.75
CA THR A 338 -16.11 29.38 -5.66
C THR A 338 -15.64 30.51 -4.73
N ASP A 339 -16.51 31.49 -4.49
CA ASP A 339 -16.30 32.52 -3.46
C ASP A 339 -16.59 31.93 -2.07
N GLY A 340 -15.55 31.80 -1.26
CA GLY A 340 -15.63 31.29 0.12
C GLY A 340 -16.05 32.33 1.16
N SER A 341 -16.32 33.57 0.76
CA SER A 341 -16.70 34.65 1.67
C SER A 341 -18.15 34.49 2.12
N VAL A 342 -18.36 34.40 3.43
CA VAL A 342 -19.69 34.31 4.02
C VAL A 342 -19.85 35.38 5.09
N LYS A 343 -21.10 35.72 5.43
CA LYS A 343 -21.37 36.54 6.60
C LYS A 343 -20.84 35.81 7.84
N THR A 344 -20.21 36.55 8.74
CA THR A 344 -19.67 36.01 9.99
C THR A 344 -20.74 35.19 10.71
N PRO A 345 -20.51 33.88 10.93
CA PRO A 345 -21.50 33.03 11.56
C PRO A 345 -21.78 33.48 13.00
N TYR A 346 -23.06 33.49 13.41
CA TYR A 346 -23.47 33.84 14.78
C TYR A 346 -22.84 32.95 15.85
N SER A 347 -22.51 31.71 15.50
CA SER A 347 -21.77 30.77 16.36
C SER A 347 -20.35 31.23 16.69
N ARG A 348 -19.77 32.14 15.91
CA ARG A 348 -18.50 32.79 16.23
C ARG A 348 -18.74 33.95 17.17
N PHE A 349 -19.51 34.93 16.70
CA PHE A 349 -20.00 36.08 17.46
C PHE A 349 -20.98 36.87 16.59
N ASP A 350 -21.80 37.70 17.22
CA ASP A 350 -22.73 38.59 16.51
C ASP A 350 -21.99 39.80 15.92
N MET A 351 -21.68 39.72 14.63
CA MET A 351 -20.95 40.77 13.90
C MET A 351 -21.82 42.01 13.66
N ASP A 352 -23.14 41.91 13.71
CA ASP A 352 -24.04 43.04 13.44
C ASP A 352 -23.93 44.11 14.55
N LEU A 353 -23.49 43.72 15.76
CA LEU A 353 -23.20 44.64 16.86
C LEU A 353 -21.95 45.50 16.62
N TYR A 354 -21.02 45.03 15.79
CA TYR A 354 -19.70 45.63 15.59
C TYR A 354 -19.51 46.19 14.18
N CYS A 355 -20.43 45.92 13.24
CA CYS A 355 -20.35 46.40 11.87
C CYS A 355 -21.05 47.76 11.70
N ARG A 356 -20.39 48.71 11.06
CA ARG A 356 -20.94 50.03 10.67
C ARG A 356 -20.71 50.26 9.18
N ASN A 357 -21.50 51.17 8.58
CA ASN A 357 -21.29 51.55 7.17
C ASN A 357 -19.91 52.19 6.98
N ALA A 358 -19.28 51.90 5.84
CA ALA A 358 -17.90 52.29 5.53
C ALA A 358 -17.68 53.81 5.34
N ASP A 359 -18.76 54.60 5.33
CA ASP A 359 -18.72 56.03 5.02
C ASP A 359 -18.05 56.87 6.13
N GLU A 360 -17.93 56.34 7.36
CA GLU A 360 -17.31 57.02 8.50
C GLU A 360 -16.46 56.05 9.35
N TRP A 361 -15.21 56.42 9.67
CA TRP A 361 -14.35 55.63 10.55
C TRP A 361 -14.76 55.82 12.02
N PHE A 362 -15.28 54.76 12.63
CA PHE A 362 -15.61 54.73 14.06
C PHE A 362 -14.66 53.78 14.83
N PRO A 363 -13.92 54.28 15.84
CA PRO A 363 -13.05 53.44 16.67
C PRO A 363 -13.80 52.24 17.27
N GLY A 364 -13.19 51.05 17.19
CA GLY A 364 -13.77 49.83 17.75
C GLY A 364 -14.87 49.16 16.91
N THR A 365 -15.06 49.58 15.66
CA THR A 365 -16.03 48.99 14.73
C THR A 365 -15.35 48.44 13.48
N SER A 366 -16.02 47.50 12.80
CA SER A 366 -15.62 46.97 11.50
C SER A 366 -16.47 47.59 10.39
N TYR A 367 -15.87 47.76 9.21
CA TYR A 367 -16.58 48.16 7.99
C TYR A 367 -17.11 46.95 7.18
N THR A 368 -16.74 45.72 7.59
CA THR A 368 -17.16 44.48 6.93
C THR A 368 -17.79 43.50 7.93
N HIS A 369 -18.79 42.75 7.44
CA HIS A 369 -19.43 41.64 8.15
C HIS A 369 -19.09 40.27 7.54
N HIS A 370 -18.30 40.24 6.47
CA HIS A 370 -17.93 39.03 5.74
C HIS A 370 -16.50 38.59 6.04
N GLY A 371 -16.28 37.27 5.97
CA GLY A 371 -14.96 36.65 6.07
C GLY A 371 -14.97 35.23 5.50
N GLY A 372 -13.79 34.64 5.32
CA GLY A 372 -13.64 33.23 4.97
C GLY A 372 -13.64 32.39 6.23
N PHE A 373 -14.62 31.52 6.40
CA PHE A 373 -14.72 30.63 7.57
C PHE A 373 -14.63 29.17 7.13
N VAL A 374 -13.77 28.42 7.81
CA VAL A 374 -13.83 26.96 7.84
C VAL A 374 -15.04 26.51 8.66
N CYS A 375 -15.58 25.32 8.36
CA CYS A 375 -16.77 24.77 9.01
C CYS A 375 -16.64 24.72 10.54
N GLU A 376 -17.76 24.51 11.24
CA GLU A 376 -17.78 24.47 12.72
C GLU A 376 -17.08 23.24 13.32
N ASP A 377 -16.65 22.29 12.48
CA ASP A 377 -15.83 21.15 12.87
C ASP A 377 -14.48 21.54 13.47
N ILE A 378 -14.02 22.78 13.35
CA ILE A 378 -12.79 23.25 14.01
C ILE A 378 -12.78 23.12 15.55
N TYR A 379 -13.96 22.98 16.16
CA TYR A 379 -14.08 22.75 17.60
C TYR A 379 -14.05 21.26 17.96
N GLN A 380 -14.10 20.37 16.97
CA GLN A 380 -14.02 18.94 17.17
C GLN A 380 -12.56 18.49 17.15
N LEU A 381 -12.31 17.35 17.79
CA LEU A 381 -11.05 16.64 17.74
C LEU A 381 -11.32 15.18 18.09
N ASP A 382 -10.76 14.25 17.31
CA ASP A 382 -10.62 12.86 17.77
C ASP A 382 -9.50 12.76 18.82
N ASN A 383 -9.82 13.15 20.06
CA ASN A 383 -8.86 13.22 21.14
C ASN A 383 -8.22 11.86 21.47
N LYS A 384 -8.98 10.76 21.30
CA LYS A 384 -8.50 9.39 21.54
C LYS A 384 -7.40 9.01 20.54
N LEU A 385 -7.56 9.37 19.26
CA LEU A 385 -6.54 9.13 18.23
C LEU A 385 -5.19 9.74 18.61
N PHE A 386 -5.19 10.93 19.20
CA PHE A 386 -3.98 11.66 19.61
C PHE A 386 -3.52 11.35 21.05
N GLY A 387 -4.24 10.49 21.78
CA GLY A 387 -3.93 10.18 23.18
C GLY A 387 -4.12 11.38 24.13
N ILE A 388 -5.01 12.31 23.78
CA ILE A 388 -5.32 13.53 24.54
C ILE A 388 -6.57 13.27 25.41
N SER A 389 -6.51 13.65 26.69
CA SER A 389 -7.67 13.51 27.60
C SER A 389 -8.83 14.42 27.20
N GLU A 390 -10.06 14.10 27.62
CA GLU A 390 -11.23 14.94 27.33
C GLU A 390 -11.09 16.35 27.93
N ASP A 391 -10.57 16.46 29.17
CA ASP A 391 -10.36 17.74 29.84
C ASP A 391 -9.31 18.61 29.11
N GLU A 392 -8.21 17.99 28.67
CA GLU A 392 -7.18 18.68 27.89
C GLU A 392 -7.70 19.10 26.52
N ALA A 393 -8.41 18.21 25.83
CA ALA A 393 -9.03 18.51 24.54
C ALA A 393 -10.03 19.66 24.65
N TYR A 394 -10.81 19.74 25.75
CA TYR A 394 -11.79 20.79 25.98
C TYR A 394 -11.17 22.19 26.03
N ILE A 395 -10.05 22.35 26.74
CA ILE A 395 -9.36 23.64 26.88
C ILE A 395 -8.39 23.95 25.74
N MET A 396 -8.11 22.99 24.86
CA MET A 396 -7.13 23.15 23.79
C MET A 396 -7.61 24.16 22.75
N ALA A 397 -6.74 25.09 22.34
CA ALA A 397 -7.09 26.08 21.32
C ALA A 397 -7.48 25.39 19.99
N PRO A 398 -8.52 25.85 19.26
CA PRO A 398 -8.95 25.23 18.00
C PRO A 398 -7.83 25.11 16.95
N ALA A 399 -6.91 26.09 16.91
CA ALA A 399 -5.76 26.04 16.00
C ALA A 399 -4.86 24.81 16.23
N HIS A 400 -4.67 24.37 17.48
CA HIS A 400 -3.90 23.16 17.77
C HIS A 400 -4.64 21.89 17.34
N ARG A 401 -5.97 21.85 17.50
CA ARG A 401 -6.82 20.73 17.07
C ARG A 401 -6.70 20.52 15.55
N VAL A 402 -6.89 21.60 14.80
CA VAL A 402 -6.79 21.61 13.34
C VAL A 402 -5.37 21.24 12.87
N LEU A 403 -4.34 21.77 13.53
CA LEU A 403 -2.95 21.44 13.19
C LEU A 403 -2.65 19.95 13.35
N LEU A 404 -3.13 19.32 14.42
CA LEU A 404 -2.95 17.89 14.67
C LEU A 404 -3.64 17.05 13.60
N GLU A 405 -4.90 17.34 13.29
CA GLU A 405 -5.66 16.59 12.27
C GLU A 405 -5.09 16.78 10.87
N LYS A 406 -4.83 18.02 10.44
CA LYS A 406 -4.29 18.28 9.09
C LYS A 406 -2.84 17.81 8.93
N GLY A 407 -2.04 17.87 9.99
CA GLY A 407 -0.72 17.24 10.03
C GLY A 407 -0.80 15.73 9.87
N TYR A 408 -1.73 15.09 10.60
CA TYR A 408 -1.98 13.64 10.47
C TYR A 408 -2.45 13.26 9.06
N GLU A 409 -3.42 13.98 8.49
CA GLU A 409 -3.92 13.76 7.12
C GLU A 409 -2.78 13.87 6.10
N SER A 410 -1.91 14.88 6.22
CA SER A 410 -0.78 15.08 5.31
C SER A 410 0.21 13.91 5.35
N LEU A 411 0.57 13.44 6.56
CA LEU A 411 1.43 12.27 6.75
C LEU A 411 0.76 11.00 6.21
N TYR A 412 -0.54 10.83 6.47
CA TYR A 412 -1.31 9.69 5.97
C TYR A 412 -1.29 9.63 4.45
N LYS A 413 -1.51 10.77 3.78
CA LYS A 413 -1.53 10.90 2.33
C LYS A 413 -0.16 10.67 1.69
N SER A 414 0.92 11.02 2.37
CA SER A 414 2.29 10.67 1.94
C SER A 414 2.63 9.19 2.18
N GLY A 415 1.70 8.39 2.71
CA GLY A 415 1.90 6.97 2.99
C GLY A 415 2.65 6.69 4.29
N LEU A 416 2.95 7.72 5.08
CA LEU A 416 3.61 7.62 6.37
C LEU A 416 2.57 7.46 7.50
N ARG A 417 2.94 6.78 8.59
CA ARG A 417 2.08 6.63 9.78
C ARG A 417 2.81 7.04 11.05
N GLN A 418 2.03 7.48 12.04
CA GLN A 418 2.56 7.66 13.39
C GLN A 418 3.12 6.34 13.94
N GLY A 419 4.16 6.42 14.76
CA GLY A 419 4.83 5.26 15.36
C GLY A 419 6.15 4.92 14.67
N PRO A 420 6.47 3.64 14.37
CA PRO A 420 7.81 3.22 13.96
C PRO A 420 8.29 3.83 12.64
N ASP A 421 7.38 4.29 11.77
CA ASP A 421 7.76 4.90 10.49
C ASP A 421 8.44 6.27 10.69
N LEU A 422 8.15 6.97 11.80
CA LEU A 422 8.64 8.33 12.09
C LEU A 422 9.40 8.44 13.42
N ARG A 423 9.15 7.55 14.38
CA ARG A 423 9.73 7.62 15.73
C ARG A 423 11.25 7.46 15.66
N GLY A 424 11.97 8.48 16.13
CA GLY A 424 13.43 8.52 16.12
C GLY A 424 14.04 9.05 14.82
N ARG A 425 13.24 9.36 13.80
CA ARG A 425 13.70 10.08 12.60
C ARG A 425 13.86 11.57 12.90
N LYS A 426 14.79 12.22 12.19
CA LYS A 426 15.04 13.67 12.28
C LYS A 426 14.02 14.43 11.43
N CYS A 427 12.83 14.67 11.99
CA CYS A 427 11.76 15.41 11.33
C CYS A 427 11.66 16.84 11.91
N GLY A 428 11.71 17.85 11.05
CA GLY A 428 11.42 19.24 11.41
C GLY A 428 9.92 19.54 11.32
N VAL A 429 9.41 20.35 12.25
CA VAL A 429 8.06 20.93 12.20
C VAL A 429 8.25 22.44 12.26
N PHE A 430 7.65 23.17 11.31
CA PHE A 430 7.85 24.60 11.11
C PHE A 430 6.54 25.35 11.23
#